data_AF-A0A2H0Y6Q9-F1
#
_entry.id   AF-A0A2H0Y6Q9-F1
#
_cell.length_a   1.000
_cell.length_b   1.000
_cell.length_c   1.000
_cell.angle_alpha   90.00
_cell.angle_beta   90.00
_cell.angle_gamma   90.00
#
_symmetry.space_group_name_H-M   'P 1'
#
loop_
_entity.id
_entity.type
_entity.pdbx_description
1 polymer ?
#
loop_
_entity_poly.entity_id
_entity_poly.type
_entity_poly.pdbx_seq_one_letter_code
_entity_poly.pdbx_strand_id
1 'polypeptide(L)'
;MGENALFVVSNREPYLHVIDEATGITKCMRPASGVVTALHPILCACGGTWLAHGAGNADKKFVNSKDKLGVPPEDNRYILKRIWLNKEEEDGYYYGFSNEGLWPLCHNTHTRPMFRETDWNAYKKVNQKFADSLLEELPAKNPFVFIQDYHFTLLGRMIKEKRPDATIALFWHIPWPTPESFSICPYRKEILDGMLGCDLIGFHVQNHCNNFLDTANRLLESRVDTEKFSVVRLNKETFIRAFPISVNGYMNKKVEAADLEKQLAKIKMEFELGDKIIGVGVDRIDYTKGIVERVLAIDRFFEKYPQYKKKVTFIQMAAPSRVHIKRYHDLMSEIDELIEKKNWKHMDGNWKPIIYLKKHFSAEEIMPFYKIADFCIVSSLDDGMNLVAKEYVSAKKNLSGVLILSQFTGAARELTDAIQFNPYAIEEFAEAIKTAVEMPIEEKKKRMENMRKVVAENNIYRWAGSIISELTALKKV
;
A
#
# COMPACT_ATOMS: atom_id res chain seq x y z
N MET A 1 20.40 -9.21 -16.16
CA MET A 1 20.97 -9.60 -14.85
C MET A 1 21.43 -11.04 -15.02
N GLY A 2 22.74 -11.30 -15.18
CA GLY A 2 23.28 -12.65 -15.33
C GLY A 2 23.24 -13.42 -14.01
N GLU A 3 24.36 -14.01 -13.57
CA GLU A 3 24.49 -14.72 -12.27
C GLU A 3 24.17 -13.88 -11.01
N ASN A 4 23.80 -12.59 -11.16
CA ASN A 4 23.40 -11.70 -10.08
C ASN A 4 21.86 -11.76 -9.89
N ALA A 5 21.39 -12.71 -9.07
CA ALA A 5 19.98 -12.83 -8.72
C ALA A 5 19.47 -11.61 -7.92
N LEU A 6 18.22 -11.21 -8.17
CA LEU A 6 17.49 -10.20 -7.40
C LEU A 6 17.02 -10.81 -6.07
N PHE A 7 17.41 -10.20 -4.95
CA PHE A 7 16.96 -10.60 -3.61
C PHE A 7 16.01 -9.56 -3.03
N VAL A 8 14.73 -9.89 -2.93
CA VAL A 8 13.71 -8.99 -2.35
C VAL A 8 13.47 -9.39 -0.91
N VAL A 9 13.39 -8.40 0.00
CA VAL A 9 13.03 -8.63 1.40
C VAL A 9 11.82 -7.80 1.76
N SER A 10 10.72 -8.42 2.20
CA SER A 10 9.52 -7.71 2.68
C SER A 10 8.83 -8.45 3.82
N ASN A 11 8.09 -7.73 4.65
CA ASN A 11 7.42 -8.37 5.79
C ASN A 11 6.31 -9.31 5.31
N ARG A 12 5.52 -8.86 4.32
CA ARG A 12 4.46 -9.68 3.72
C ARG A 12 5.01 -10.53 2.58
N GLU A 13 4.63 -11.80 2.56
CA GLU A 13 4.93 -12.73 1.47
C GLU A 13 3.93 -12.60 0.30
N PRO A 14 4.31 -13.05 -0.92
CA PRO A 14 3.42 -12.96 -2.09
C PRO A 14 2.33 -14.04 -2.15
N TYR A 15 2.51 -15.16 -1.44
CA TYR A 15 1.59 -16.29 -1.41
C TYR A 15 1.52 -16.86 0.00
N LEU A 16 0.31 -17.04 0.54
CA LEU A 16 0.08 -17.69 1.83
C LEU A 16 -0.83 -18.91 1.66
N HIS A 17 -0.60 -19.92 2.49
CA HIS A 17 -1.43 -21.11 2.59
C HIS A 17 -2.23 -21.06 3.88
N VAL A 18 -3.55 -21.05 3.71
CA VAL A 18 -4.50 -21.01 4.83
C VAL A 18 -5.39 -22.24 4.77
N ILE A 19 -5.55 -22.91 5.91
CA ILE A 19 -6.55 -23.96 6.09
C ILE A 19 -7.91 -23.29 6.22
N ASP A 20 -8.81 -23.60 5.30
CA ASP A 20 -10.21 -23.22 5.41
C ASP A 20 -10.86 -24.01 6.55
N GLU A 21 -11.29 -23.32 7.61
CA GLU A 21 -11.80 -23.97 8.83
C GLU A 21 -13.09 -24.78 8.59
N ALA A 22 -13.89 -24.40 7.60
CA ALA A 22 -15.15 -25.07 7.30
C ALA A 22 -14.95 -26.37 6.49
N THR A 23 -13.94 -26.41 5.63
CA THR A 23 -13.70 -27.53 4.71
C THR A 23 -12.46 -28.36 5.06
N GLY A 24 -11.56 -27.86 5.90
CA GLY A 24 -10.26 -28.45 6.19
C GLY A 24 -9.26 -28.39 5.01
N ILE A 25 -9.67 -27.84 3.86
CA ILE A 25 -8.86 -27.76 2.65
C ILE A 25 -7.88 -26.58 2.75
N THR A 26 -6.63 -26.83 2.43
CA THR A 26 -5.64 -25.74 2.35
C THR A 26 -5.80 -25.00 1.03
N LYS A 27 -5.95 -23.68 1.10
CA LYS A 27 -6.02 -22.78 -0.05
C LYS A 27 -4.75 -21.94 -0.12
N CYS A 28 -4.12 -21.91 -1.30
CA CYS A 28 -3.09 -20.94 -1.62
C CYS A 28 -3.76 -19.65 -2.09
N MET A 29 -3.47 -18.54 -1.43
CA MET A 29 -4.08 -17.25 -1.70
C MET A 29 -3.01 -16.16 -1.78
N ARG A 30 -3.30 -15.08 -2.50
CA ARG A 30 -2.44 -13.89 -2.57
C ARG A 30 -2.96 -12.85 -1.59
N PRO A 31 -2.12 -12.32 -0.68
CA PRO A 31 -2.57 -11.32 0.27
C PRO A 31 -2.81 -9.98 -0.44
N ALA A 32 -3.81 -9.22 0.03
CA ALA A 32 -4.07 -7.86 -0.42
C ALA A 32 -2.97 -6.92 0.10
N SER A 33 -1.92 -6.72 -0.69
CA SER A 33 -0.77 -5.87 -0.35
C SER A 33 -0.25 -5.16 -1.60
N GLY A 34 -0.19 -3.82 -1.56
CA GLY A 34 0.34 -3.02 -2.67
C GLY A 34 1.80 -3.35 -3.00
N VAL A 35 2.60 -3.68 -1.99
CA VAL A 35 4.00 -4.14 -2.15
C VAL A 35 4.04 -5.47 -2.91
N VAL A 36 3.12 -6.39 -2.61
CA VAL A 36 3.04 -7.70 -3.31
C VAL A 36 2.61 -7.50 -4.75
N THR A 37 1.56 -6.72 -4.99
CA THR A 37 1.07 -6.37 -6.34
C THR A 37 2.17 -5.72 -7.18
N ALA A 38 3.03 -4.92 -6.56
CA ALA A 38 4.12 -4.24 -7.20
C ALA A 38 5.32 -5.13 -7.58
N LEU A 39 5.78 -5.96 -6.64
CA LEU A 39 7.02 -6.72 -6.80
C LEU A 39 6.85 -8.06 -7.50
N HIS A 40 5.65 -8.64 -7.41
CA HIS A 40 5.37 -9.93 -8.00
C HIS A 40 5.63 -10.00 -9.52
N PRO A 41 5.14 -9.05 -10.35
CA PRO A 41 5.42 -9.05 -11.79
C PRO A 41 6.91 -8.93 -12.11
N ILE A 42 7.68 -8.23 -11.27
CA ILE A 42 9.12 -8.01 -11.46
C ILE A 42 9.87 -9.33 -11.25
N LEU A 43 9.62 -10.03 -10.14
CA LEU A 43 10.26 -11.32 -9.86
C LEU A 43 9.80 -12.42 -10.83
N CYS A 44 8.55 -12.39 -11.31
CA CYS A 44 8.11 -13.28 -12.38
C CYS A 44 8.83 -13.04 -13.72
N ALA A 45 9.33 -11.83 -13.96
CA ALA A 45 10.05 -11.49 -15.19
C ALA A 45 11.56 -11.73 -15.08
N CYS A 46 12.15 -11.48 -13.90
CA CYS A 46 13.60 -11.52 -13.70
C CYS A 46 14.11 -12.76 -12.95
N GLY A 47 13.21 -13.55 -12.34
CA GLY A 47 13.59 -14.56 -11.36
C GLY A 47 14.21 -13.95 -10.10
N GLY A 48 14.71 -14.80 -9.21
CA GLY A 48 15.36 -14.36 -7.97
C GLY A 48 14.80 -15.04 -6.72
N THR A 49 15.10 -14.45 -5.56
CA THR A 49 14.61 -14.95 -4.26
C THR A 49 13.92 -13.84 -3.49
N TRP A 50 12.73 -14.14 -2.99
CA TRP A 50 11.95 -13.27 -2.13
C TRP A 50 11.96 -13.84 -0.71
N LEU A 51 12.53 -13.11 0.24
CA LEU A 51 12.49 -13.43 1.66
C LEU A 51 11.34 -12.68 2.32
N ALA A 52 10.47 -13.42 3.01
CA ALA A 52 9.33 -12.82 3.71
C ALA A 52 8.91 -13.63 4.95
N HIS A 53 8.16 -13.00 5.85
CA HIS A 53 7.59 -13.72 6.98
C HIS A 53 6.46 -14.65 6.50
N GLY A 54 6.54 -15.93 6.88
CA GLY A 54 5.50 -16.93 6.58
C GLY A 54 4.35 -16.81 7.58
N ALA A 55 3.23 -16.23 7.15
CA ALA A 55 2.11 -15.84 8.01
C ALA A 55 0.94 -16.81 7.97
N GLY A 56 0.85 -17.67 6.96
CA GLY A 56 -0.21 -18.66 6.81
C GLY A 56 -0.09 -19.83 7.78
N ASN A 57 -1.21 -20.26 8.34
CA ASN A 57 -1.26 -21.37 9.29
C ASN A 57 -0.87 -22.73 8.70
N ALA A 58 -0.86 -22.87 7.36
CA ALA A 58 -0.40 -24.07 6.67
C ALA A 58 0.98 -23.95 6.02
N ASP A 59 1.62 -22.76 6.05
CA ASP A 59 2.78 -22.48 5.21
C ASP A 59 3.98 -23.41 5.43
N LYS A 60 4.17 -23.89 6.66
CA LYS A 60 5.24 -24.85 7.00
C LYS A 60 5.12 -26.17 6.25
N LYS A 61 3.92 -26.54 5.79
CA LYS A 61 3.70 -27.80 5.04
C LYS A 61 4.12 -27.70 3.57
N PHE A 62 4.35 -26.49 3.06
CA PHE A 62 4.58 -26.21 1.64
C PHE A 62 6.02 -25.78 1.34
N VAL A 63 6.91 -25.82 2.32
CA VAL A 63 8.32 -25.50 2.13
C VAL A 63 9.19 -26.74 2.18
N ASN A 64 10.35 -26.69 1.54
CA ASN A 64 11.38 -27.71 1.69
C ASN A 64 12.15 -27.55 3.02
N SER A 65 13.16 -28.40 3.24
CA SER A 65 14.00 -28.38 4.46
C SER A 65 14.82 -27.10 4.67
N LYS A 66 14.84 -26.19 3.70
CA LYS A 66 15.49 -24.87 3.77
C LYS A 66 14.48 -23.72 3.83
N ASP A 67 13.23 -24.02 4.15
CA ASP A 67 12.12 -23.06 4.22
C ASP A 67 11.82 -22.36 2.88
N LYS A 68 12.10 -23.02 1.75
CA LYS A 68 11.90 -22.47 0.40
C LYS A 68 10.73 -23.14 -0.33
N LEU A 69 10.06 -22.34 -1.15
CA LEU A 69 8.97 -22.74 -2.06
C LEU A 69 9.17 -22.06 -3.42
N GLY A 70 9.00 -22.81 -4.52
CA GLY A 70 8.92 -22.23 -5.86
C GLY A 70 7.56 -21.54 -6.09
N VAL A 71 7.58 -20.32 -6.62
CA VAL A 71 6.39 -19.51 -6.86
C VAL A 71 6.49 -18.75 -8.20
N PRO A 72 5.38 -18.40 -8.89
CA PRO A 72 3.99 -18.77 -8.60
C PRO A 72 3.78 -20.29 -8.53
N PRO A 73 2.76 -20.79 -7.81
CA PRO A 73 2.36 -22.19 -7.91
C PRO A 73 2.25 -22.62 -9.37
N GLU A 74 2.65 -23.87 -9.66
CA GLU A 74 2.66 -24.49 -11.00
C GLU A 74 3.73 -23.97 -11.98
N ASP A 75 4.21 -22.73 -11.84
CA ASP A 75 5.17 -22.09 -12.78
C ASP A 75 6.59 -21.97 -12.18
N ASN A 76 6.73 -21.86 -10.86
CA ASN A 76 8.02 -21.85 -10.13
C ASN A 76 9.06 -20.82 -10.65
N ARG A 77 8.62 -19.65 -11.10
CA ARG A 77 9.49 -18.61 -11.71
C ARG A 77 10.53 -18.00 -10.78
N TYR A 78 10.28 -17.96 -9.48
CA TYR A 78 11.19 -17.45 -8.47
C TYR A 78 11.03 -18.22 -7.15
N ILE A 79 11.96 -18.01 -6.23
CA ILE A 79 11.95 -18.69 -4.93
C ILE A 79 11.37 -17.77 -3.87
N LEU A 80 10.44 -18.27 -3.06
CA LEU A 80 10.01 -17.68 -1.80
C LEU A 80 10.73 -18.40 -0.65
N LYS A 81 11.55 -17.69 0.13
CA LYS A 81 12.13 -18.17 1.40
C LYS A 81 11.34 -17.58 2.56
N ARG A 82 10.81 -18.44 3.42
CA ARG A 82 9.97 -18.02 4.56
C ARG A 82 10.79 -17.89 5.83
N ILE A 83 10.55 -16.80 6.56
CA ILE A 83 11.12 -16.55 7.88
C ILE A 83 10.02 -16.75 8.92
N TRP A 84 10.22 -17.71 9.81
CA TRP A 84 9.27 -18.03 10.87
C TRP A 84 9.46 -17.10 12.06
N LEU A 85 8.42 -16.35 12.42
CA LEU A 85 8.42 -15.59 13.67
C LEU A 85 7.63 -16.35 14.72
N ASN A 86 8.12 -16.34 15.96
CA ASN A 86 7.32 -16.78 17.10
C ASN A 86 6.34 -15.68 17.53
N LYS A 87 5.46 -15.98 18.49
CA LYS A 87 4.41 -15.06 18.92
C LYS A 87 4.98 -13.77 19.54
N GLU A 88 6.00 -13.88 20.38
CA GLU A 88 6.65 -12.72 21.02
C GLU A 88 7.34 -11.81 20.00
N GLU A 89 8.01 -12.40 18.99
CA GLU A 89 8.60 -11.68 17.87
C GLU A 89 7.50 -10.96 17.06
N GLU A 90 6.41 -11.64 16.71
CA GLU A 90 5.30 -11.01 15.98
C GLU A 90 4.67 -9.86 16.77
N ASP A 91 4.41 -10.06 18.06
CA ASP A 91 3.81 -9.06 18.94
C ASP A 91 4.70 -7.83 19.11
N GLY A 92 5.99 -8.02 19.39
CA GLY A 92 6.92 -6.90 19.59
C GLY A 92 7.32 -6.19 18.29
N TYR A 93 7.67 -6.92 17.23
CA TYR A 93 8.16 -6.33 15.98
C TYR A 93 7.01 -5.85 15.08
N TYR A 94 5.99 -6.68 14.84
CA TYR A 94 4.96 -6.37 13.85
C TYR A 94 3.84 -5.52 14.48
N TYR A 95 3.15 -6.04 15.50
CA TYR A 95 2.05 -5.28 16.12
C TYR A 95 2.57 -4.06 16.88
N GLY A 96 3.60 -4.24 17.70
CA GLY A 96 4.23 -3.19 18.49
C GLY A 96 5.00 -2.16 17.64
N PHE A 97 6.30 -2.37 17.43
CA PHE A 97 7.16 -1.33 16.90
C PHE A 97 6.77 -0.85 15.50
N SER A 98 6.43 -1.78 14.59
CA SER A 98 6.10 -1.42 13.21
C SER A 98 4.74 -0.71 13.10
N ASN A 99 3.68 -1.25 13.72
CA ASN A 99 2.31 -0.78 13.49
C ASN A 99 1.73 0.14 14.59
N GLU A 100 2.21 0.07 15.83
CA GLU A 100 1.89 1.05 16.88
C GLU A 100 2.97 2.13 17.04
N GLY A 101 4.21 1.88 16.60
CA GLY A 101 5.31 2.85 16.62
C GLY A 101 5.49 3.60 15.30
N LEU A 102 6.10 2.95 14.30
CA LEU A 102 6.50 3.58 13.04
C LEU A 102 5.33 4.02 12.17
N TRP A 103 4.28 3.21 12.05
CA TRP A 103 3.11 3.55 11.23
C TRP A 103 2.46 4.88 11.66
N PRO A 104 2.02 5.08 12.92
CA PRO A 104 1.48 6.38 13.36
C PRO A 104 2.54 7.49 13.41
N LEU A 105 3.82 7.18 13.61
CA LEU A 105 4.89 8.19 13.55
C LEU A 105 5.00 8.82 12.15
N CYS A 106 4.76 8.02 11.11
CA CYS A 106 4.98 8.42 9.73
C CYS A 106 3.72 8.89 9.00
N HIS A 107 2.55 8.79 9.64
CA HIS A 107 1.28 9.29 9.08
C HIS A 107 0.70 10.39 9.98
N ASN A 108 0.43 11.55 9.42
CA ASN A 108 -0.09 12.72 10.15
C ASN A 108 -1.61 12.61 10.41
N THR A 109 -2.02 11.60 11.17
CA THR A 109 -3.46 11.27 11.35
C THR A 109 -3.87 11.27 12.83
N HIS A 110 -3.21 12.12 13.63
CA HIS A 110 -3.47 12.36 15.06
C HIS A 110 -3.52 11.10 15.95
N THR A 111 -3.00 9.97 15.48
CA THR A 111 -2.83 8.76 16.27
C THR A 111 -1.43 8.79 16.86
N ARG A 112 -1.34 8.80 18.19
CA ARG A 112 -0.05 8.91 18.89
C ARG A 112 0.76 7.62 18.72
N PRO A 113 2.04 7.68 18.29
CA PRO A 113 2.88 6.49 18.26
C PRO A 113 3.24 6.02 19.66
N MET A 114 3.36 4.71 19.83
CA MET A 114 3.79 4.05 21.06
C MET A 114 5.17 3.44 20.87
N PHE A 115 6.09 3.77 21.79
CA PHE A 115 7.43 3.22 21.80
C PHE A 115 7.66 2.47 23.11
N ARG A 116 7.94 1.18 23.00
CA ARG A 116 8.32 0.31 24.11
C ARG A 116 9.69 -0.27 23.81
N GLU A 117 10.54 -0.38 24.82
CA GLU A 117 11.89 -0.94 24.67
C GLU A 117 11.86 -2.42 24.29
N THR A 118 10.91 -3.17 24.85
CA THR A 118 10.65 -4.57 24.49
C THR A 118 10.40 -4.75 22.99
N ASP A 119 9.58 -3.87 22.42
CA ASP A 119 9.21 -3.89 21.00
C ASP A 119 10.39 -3.51 20.13
N TRP A 120 11.19 -2.52 20.53
CA TRP A 120 12.42 -2.17 19.84
C TRP A 120 13.43 -3.32 19.81
N ASN A 121 13.59 -4.01 20.94
CA ASN A 121 14.47 -5.16 21.02
C ASN A 121 13.96 -6.33 20.17
N ALA A 122 12.64 -6.57 20.12
CA ALA A 122 12.05 -7.52 19.19
C ALA A 122 12.28 -7.09 17.72
N TYR A 123 12.12 -5.80 17.41
CA TYR A 123 12.33 -5.25 16.07
C TYR A 123 13.77 -5.45 15.58
N LYS A 124 14.77 -5.20 16.44
CA LYS A 124 16.19 -5.50 16.18
C LYS A 124 16.43 -6.98 15.96
N LYS A 125 15.90 -7.85 16.83
CA LYS A 125 16.04 -9.31 16.72
C LYS A 125 15.48 -9.84 15.40
N VAL A 126 14.30 -9.37 15.00
CA VAL A 126 13.68 -9.77 13.73
C VAL A 126 14.47 -9.24 12.54
N ASN A 127 14.92 -7.99 12.55
CA ASN A 127 15.79 -7.46 11.48
C ASN A 127 17.09 -8.28 11.36
N GLN A 128 17.70 -8.67 12.48
CA GLN A 128 18.90 -9.53 12.50
C GLN A 128 18.61 -10.92 11.94
N LYS A 129 17.49 -11.53 12.32
CA LYS A 129 17.05 -12.85 11.81
C LYS A 129 16.85 -12.85 10.30
N PHE A 130 16.25 -11.79 9.75
CA PHE A 130 16.16 -11.59 8.31
C PHE A 130 17.54 -11.37 7.66
N ALA A 131 18.41 -10.58 8.29
CA ALA A 131 19.78 -10.36 7.80
C ALA A 131 20.55 -11.68 7.69
N ASP A 132 20.58 -12.48 8.75
CA ASP A 132 21.29 -13.75 8.80
C ASP A 132 20.75 -14.74 7.76
N SER A 133 19.43 -14.85 7.65
CA SER A 133 18.80 -15.72 6.66
C SER A 133 19.04 -15.28 5.22
N LEU A 134 19.12 -13.98 4.95
CA LEU A 134 19.47 -13.45 3.64
C LEU A 134 20.93 -13.74 3.30
N LEU A 135 21.85 -13.54 4.23
CA LEU A 135 23.29 -13.71 4.01
C LEU A 135 23.65 -15.12 3.55
N GLU A 136 22.93 -16.15 4.01
CA GLU A 136 23.06 -17.54 3.56
C GLU A 136 22.65 -17.75 2.09
N GLU A 137 21.84 -16.85 1.54
CA GLU A 137 21.29 -16.94 0.18
C GLU A 137 22.08 -16.12 -0.84
N LEU A 138 22.85 -15.14 -0.38
CA LEU A 138 23.52 -14.21 -1.27
C LEU A 138 24.62 -14.92 -2.09
N PRO A 139 24.72 -14.66 -3.40
CA PRO A 139 25.80 -15.17 -4.23
C PRO A 139 27.16 -14.63 -3.78
N ALA A 140 28.22 -15.26 -4.29
CA ALA A 140 29.60 -14.97 -3.91
C ALA A 140 30.04 -13.54 -4.20
N LYS A 141 29.51 -12.87 -5.23
CA LYS A 141 29.92 -11.52 -5.61
C LYS A 141 28.74 -10.63 -5.97
N ASN A 142 28.82 -9.36 -5.56
CA ASN A 142 27.98 -8.24 -6.01
C ASN A 142 26.47 -8.49 -6.00
N PRO A 143 25.90 -9.06 -4.92
CA PRO A 143 24.48 -9.35 -4.86
C PRO A 143 23.66 -8.06 -4.88
N PHE A 144 22.44 -8.16 -5.40
CA PHE A 144 21.51 -7.06 -5.41
C PHE A 144 20.36 -7.33 -4.43
N VAL A 145 20.27 -6.52 -3.39
CA VAL A 145 19.27 -6.63 -2.33
C VAL A 145 18.30 -5.47 -2.42
N PHE A 146 17.00 -5.78 -2.44
CA PHE A 146 15.94 -4.81 -2.51
C PHE A 146 14.99 -4.95 -1.32
N ILE A 147 15.25 -4.16 -0.29
CA ILE A 147 14.53 -4.12 0.98
C ILE A 147 13.27 -3.29 0.83
N GLN A 148 12.17 -3.80 1.37
CA GLN A 148 10.87 -3.16 1.31
C GLN A 148 10.39 -2.71 2.69
N ASP A 149 10.18 -1.41 2.78
CA ASP A 149 9.30 -0.75 3.72
C ASP A 149 9.81 -0.62 5.18
N TYR A 150 9.02 0.10 5.99
CA TYR A 150 9.32 0.50 7.36
C TYR A 150 9.59 -0.64 8.36
N HIS A 151 9.34 -1.89 7.97
CA HIS A 151 9.63 -3.05 8.82
C HIS A 151 11.13 -3.34 8.92
N PHE A 152 11.94 -2.87 7.96
CA PHE A 152 13.36 -3.23 7.85
C PHE A 152 14.29 -2.03 7.80
N THR A 153 14.16 -1.12 8.76
CA THR A 153 15.02 0.08 8.83
C THR A 153 16.48 -0.25 9.14
N LEU A 154 16.77 -1.37 9.80
CA LEU A 154 18.13 -1.72 10.24
C LEU A 154 18.86 -2.67 9.28
N LEU A 155 18.09 -3.37 8.45
CA LEU A 155 18.56 -4.47 7.64
C LEU A 155 19.69 -4.08 6.67
N GLY A 156 19.61 -2.90 6.04
CA GLY A 156 20.62 -2.45 5.08
C GLY A 156 22.02 -2.40 5.70
N ARG A 157 22.15 -1.77 6.87
CA ARG A 157 23.41 -1.70 7.62
C ARG A 157 23.88 -3.08 8.08
N MET A 158 23.00 -3.90 8.65
CA MET A 158 23.33 -5.26 9.11
C MET A 158 23.91 -6.12 7.99
N ILE A 159 23.40 -5.99 6.76
CA ILE A 159 23.94 -6.69 5.59
C ILE A 159 25.30 -6.11 5.20
N LYS A 160 25.44 -4.78 5.08
CA LYS A 160 26.70 -4.14 4.68
C LYS A 160 27.87 -4.43 5.63
N GLU A 161 27.60 -4.70 6.90
CA GLU A 161 28.63 -5.09 7.87
C GLU A 161 29.30 -6.42 7.52
N LYS A 162 28.56 -7.37 6.91
CA LYS A 162 29.11 -8.67 6.48
C LYS A 162 29.38 -8.75 4.97
N ARG A 163 28.67 -7.97 4.16
CA ARG A 163 28.72 -7.93 2.69
C ARG A 163 28.84 -6.50 2.18
N PRO A 164 30.01 -5.84 2.35
CA PRO A 164 30.22 -4.47 1.87
C PRO A 164 30.09 -4.34 0.34
N ASP A 165 30.26 -5.45 -0.40
CA ASP A 165 30.11 -5.56 -1.85
C ASP A 165 28.64 -5.63 -2.32
N ALA A 166 27.68 -5.86 -1.42
CA ALA A 166 26.27 -5.92 -1.77
C ALA A 166 25.76 -4.56 -2.22
N THR A 167 25.02 -4.49 -3.32
CA THR A 167 24.26 -3.29 -3.69
C THR A 167 22.88 -3.38 -3.07
N ILE A 168 22.53 -2.41 -2.22
CA ILE A 168 21.31 -2.45 -1.40
C ILE A 168 20.45 -1.22 -1.67
N ALA A 169 19.20 -1.46 -2.05
CA ALA A 169 18.16 -0.44 -2.04
C ALA A 169 17.13 -0.71 -0.96
N LEU A 170 16.67 0.36 -0.32
CA LEU A 170 15.47 0.38 0.50
C LEU A 170 14.40 1.19 -0.22
N PHE A 171 13.20 0.64 -0.40
CA PHE A 171 12.05 1.44 -0.83
C PHE A 171 11.05 1.62 0.30
N TRP A 172 10.73 2.87 0.61
CA TRP A 172 9.84 3.28 1.69
C TRP A 172 8.43 3.56 1.14
N HIS A 173 7.44 2.73 1.50
CA HIS A 173 6.10 2.75 0.88
C HIS A 173 5.08 3.62 1.61
N ILE A 174 5.39 4.06 2.83
CA ILE A 174 4.53 4.98 3.59
C ILE A 174 5.04 6.42 3.44
N PRO A 175 4.33 7.45 3.93
CA PRO A 175 4.89 8.80 3.94
C PRO A 175 6.16 8.86 4.79
N TRP A 176 7.04 9.82 4.48
CA TRP A 176 8.13 10.16 5.39
C TRP A 176 7.76 11.46 6.14
N PRO A 177 7.74 11.43 7.49
CA PRO A 177 7.26 12.56 8.28
C PRO A 177 8.26 13.73 8.25
N THR A 178 7.85 14.88 8.76
CA THR A 178 8.76 16.01 8.97
C THR A 178 9.81 15.67 10.04
N PRO A 179 10.95 16.38 10.07
CA PRO A 179 11.98 16.14 11.09
C PRO A 179 11.46 16.30 12.51
N GLU A 180 10.56 17.25 12.77
CA GLU A 180 9.95 17.48 14.08
C GLU A 180 9.14 16.26 14.52
N SER A 181 8.25 15.75 13.65
CA SER A 181 7.46 14.57 13.93
C SER A 181 8.35 13.34 14.14
N PHE A 182 9.37 13.14 13.29
CA PHE A 182 10.28 12.00 13.44
C PHE A 182 11.12 12.06 14.73
N SER A 183 11.45 13.25 15.21
CA SER A 183 12.32 13.46 16.38
C SER A 183 11.77 12.88 17.69
N ILE A 184 10.46 12.65 17.78
CA ILE A 184 9.83 12.05 18.97
C ILE A 184 10.19 10.58 19.14
N CYS A 185 10.67 9.91 18.09
CA CYS A 185 11.11 8.52 18.18
C CYS A 185 12.40 8.42 19.00
N PRO A 186 12.44 7.60 20.08
CA PRO A 186 13.64 7.46 20.90
C PRO A 186 14.80 6.80 20.13
N TYR A 187 14.51 5.91 19.17
CA TYR A 187 15.49 5.14 18.40
C TYR A 187 15.84 5.79 17.05
N ARG A 188 15.46 7.05 16.84
CA ARG A 188 15.63 7.80 15.58
C ARG A 188 17.04 7.71 14.98
N LYS A 189 18.10 7.76 15.80
CA LYS A 189 19.48 7.68 15.33
C LYS A 189 19.81 6.29 14.78
N GLU A 190 19.47 5.23 15.51
CA GLU A 190 19.68 3.84 15.08
C GLU A 190 18.91 3.53 13.78
N ILE A 191 17.67 4.03 13.66
CA ILE A 191 16.85 3.88 12.45
C ILE A 191 17.52 4.55 11.25
N LEU A 192 17.88 5.83 11.35
CA LEU A 192 18.50 6.56 10.25
C LEU A 192 19.85 5.94 9.88
N ASP A 193 20.66 5.56 10.87
CA ASP A 193 21.90 4.84 10.67
C ASP A 193 21.72 3.50 9.95
N GLY A 194 20.66 2.77 10.26
CA GLY A 194 20.29 1.52 9.60
C GLY A 194 19.93 1.74 8.13
N MET A 195 19.11 2.75 7.86
CA MET A 195 18.64 3.10 6.52
C MET A 195 19.79 3.62 5.64
N LEU A 196 20.68 4.45 6.20
CA LEU A 196 21.89 4.94 5.53
C LEU A 196 22.96 3.85 5.35
N GLY A 197 22.69 2.61 5.74
CA GLY A 197 23.43 1.44 5.28
C GLY A 197 23.13 1.07 3.81
N CYS A 198 22.05 1.57 3.24
CA CYS A 198 21.70 1.33 1.84
C CYS A 198 22.49 2.24 0.88
N ASP A 199 22.66 1.80 -0.38
CA ASP A 199 23.23 2.63 -1.45
C ASP A 199 22.17 3.57 -2.06
N LEU A 200 20.89 3.14 -2.04
CA LEU A 200 19.74 3.93 -2.49
C LEU A 200 18.59 3.80 -1.48
N ILE A 201 17.95 4.93 -1.17
CA ILE A 201 16.64 4.96 -0.51
C ILE A 201 15.64 5.62 -1.46
N GLY A 202 14.62 4.86 -1.84
CA GLY A 202 13.52 5.31 -2.67
C GLY A 202 12.29 5.68 -1.86
N PHE A 203 11.64 6.79 -2.22
CA PHE A 203 10.35 7.22 -1.70
C PHE A 203 9.32 7.38 -2.83
N HIS A 204 8.05 7.56 -2.51
CA HIS A 204 7.02 7.77 -3.53
C HIS A 204 7.06 9.16 -4.19
N VAL A 205 7.27 10.22 -3.42
CA VAL A 205 7.19 11.60 -3.89
C VAL A 205 8.37 12.43 -3.41
N GLN A 206 8.69 13.49 -4.16
CA GLN A 206 9.85 14.34 -3.89
C GLN A 206 9.83 14.96 -2.48
N ASN A 207 8.65 15.33 -1.96
CA ASN A 207 8.56 15.90 -0.61
C ASN A 207 9.04 14.93 0.48
N HIS A 208 8.83 13.62 0.32
CA HIS A 208 9.35 12.63 1.26
C HIS A 208 10.88 12.54 1.21
N CYS A 209 11.47 12.68 0.01
CA CYS A 209 12.93 12.80 -0.14
C CYS A 209 13.48 14.02 0.59
N ASN A 210 12.85 15.19 0.37
CA ASN A 210 13.25 16.44 1.01
C ASN A 210 13.19 16.30 2.54
N ASN A 211 12.06 15.81 3.07
CA ASN A 211 11.90 15.58 4.50
C ASN A 211 12.96 14.60 5.04
N PHE A 212 13.32 13.54 4.31
CA PHE A 212 14.35 12.60 4.74
C PHE A 212 15.73 13.26 4.82
N LEU A 213 16.12 14.06 3.82
CA LEU A 213 17.36 14.82 3.84
C LEU A 213 17.41 15.78 5.04
N ASP A 214 16.32 16.51 5.29
CA ASP A 214 16.22 17.42 6.44
C ASP A 214 16.30 16.68 7.76
N THR A 215 15.64 15.51 7.87
CA THR A 215 15.69 14.65 9.05
C THR A 215 17.10 14.15 9.31
N ALA A 216 17.80 13.68 8.27
CA ALA A 216 19.19 13.23 8.39
C ALA A 216 20.13 14.37 8.80
N ASN A 217 20.00 15.54 8.16
CA ASN A 217 20.81 16.72 8.45
C ASN A 217 20.67 17.20 9.91
N ARG A 218 19.46 17.12 10.47
CA ARG A 218 19.17 17.60 11.84
C ARG A 218 19.54 16.60 12.94
N LEU A 219 19.41 15.31 12.66
CA LEU A 219 19.47 14.27 13.71
C LEU A 219 20.77 13.46 13.71
N LEU A 220 21.54 13.50 12.62
CA LEU A 220 22.78 12.75 12.46
C LEU A 220 23.95 13.65 12.09
N GLU A 221 25.13 13.25 12.54
CA GLU A 221 26.40 13.75 12.02
C GLU A 221 26.64 13.15 10.63
N SER A 222 26.10 13.83 9.62
CA SER A 222 26.19 13.42 8.21
C SER A 222 26.33 14.65 7.31
N ARG A 223 26.90 14.48 6.12
CA ARG A 223 26.96 15.53 5.11
C ARG A 223 25.84 15.30 4.10
N VAL A 224 24.86 16.19 4.08
CA VAL A 224 23.77 16.18 3.10
C VAL A 224 24.18 16.98 1.87
N ASP A 225 24.01 16.37 0.69
CA ASP A 225 24.18 17.01 -0.62
C ASP A 225 22.78 17.15 -1.26
N THR A 226 22.26 18.36 -1.28
CA THR A 226 20.92 18.67 -1.79
C THR A 226 20.86 18.74 -3.32
N GLU A 227 22.01 18.88 -4.00
CA GLU A 227 22.06 18.88 -5.47
C GLU A 227 22.04 17.45 -5.99
N LYS A 228 22.84 16.55 -5.40
CA LYS A 228 22.85 15.13 -5.74
C LYS A 228 21.73 14.33 -5.10
N PHE A 229 21.01 14.94 -4.16
CA PHE A 229 20.07 14.26 -3.27
C PHE A 229 20.72 13.03 -2.64
N SER A 230 21.79 13.23 -1.87
CA SER A 230 22.51 12.17 -1.19
C SER A 230 22.87 12.55 0.25
N VAL A 231 23.11 11.53 1.08
CA VAL A 231 23.60 11.68 2.44
C VAL A 231 24.90 10.89 2.56
N VAL A 232 25.98 11.55 2.97
CA VAL A 232 27.28 10.92 3.22
C VAL A 232 27.47 10.75 4.72
N ARG A 233 27.63 9.50 5.14
CA ARG A 233 27.88 9.12 6.53
C ARG A 233 28.94 8.03 6.60
N LEU A 234 29.97 8.22 7.44
CA LEU A 234 31.12 7.29 7.58
C LEU A 234 31.76 6.94 6.23
N ASN A 235 31.98 7.94 5.38
CA ASN A 235 32.53 7.81 4.02
C ASN A 235 31.70 6.93 3.06
N LYS A 236 30.45 6.62 3.42
CA LYS A 236 29.48 5.94 2.56
C LYS A 236 28.43 6.94 2.12
N GLU A 237 28.12 6.95 0.83
CA GLU A 237 27.13 7.84 0.23
C GLU A 237 25.86 7.04 -0.09
N THR A 238 24.73 7.51 0.42
CA THR A 238 23.40 6.95 0.15
C THR A 238 22.61 7.94 -0.70
N PHE A 239 22.13 7.51 -1.85
CA PHE A 239 21.30 8.33 -2.73
C PHE A 239 19.84 8.27 -2.31
N ILE A 240 19.14 9.39 -2.44
CA ILE A 240 17.74 9.55 -2.10
C ILE A 240 16.96 9.94 -3.36
N ARG A 241 15.93 9.19 -3.72
CA ARG A 241 15.19 9.40 -4.98
C ARG A 241 13.69 9.17 -4.82
N ALA A 242 12.90 9.86 -5.63
CA ALA A 242 11.46 9.63 -5.73
C ALA A 242 11.16 8.68 -6.90
N PHE A 243 10.47 7.58 -6.62
CA PHE A 243 9.90 6.66 -7.60
C PHE A 243 8.41 6.42 -7.24
N PRO A 244 7.47 7.08 -7.94
CA PRO A 244 6.06 6.88 -7.67
C PRO A 244 5.65 5.45 -8.06
N ILE A 245 5.23 4.65 -7.08
CA ILE A 245 4.77 3.28 -7.34
C ILE A 245 3.44 3.33 -8.08
N SER A 246 3.18 2.30 -8.88
CA SER A 246 1.97 2.27 -9.68
C SER A 246 1.44 0.85 -9.84
N VAL A 247 0.38 0.71 -10.61
CA VAL A 247 -0.31 -0.55 -10.85
C VAL A 247 0.11 -1.14 -12.18
N ASN A 248 -0.15 -2.43 -12.34
CA ASN A 248 -0.16 -3.03 -13.66
C ASN A 248 -1.52 -2.74 -14.32
N GLY A 249 -1.56 -1.74 -15.21
CA GLY A 249 -2.79 -1.34 -15.92
C GLY A 249 -3.44 -2.44 -16.78
N TYR A 250 -2.77 -3.59 -16.94
CA TYR A 250 -3.23 -4.75 -17.72
C TYR A 250 -3.75 -5.94 -16.89
N MET A 251 -4.08 -5.75 -15.60
CA MET A 251 -4.61 -6.81 -14.70
C MET A 251 -5.98 -7.42 -15.11
N ASN A 252 -6.34 -7.37 -16.38
CA ASN A 252 -7.39 -8.21 -16.91
C ASN A 252 -6.74 -9.48 -17.47
N LYS A 253 -6.88 -10.59 -16.72
CA LYS A 253 -7.16 -11.86 -17.42
C LYS A 253 -8.24 -11.56 -18.46
N LYS A 254 -8.15 -12.13 -19.65
CA LYS A 254 -9.24 -12.12 -20.63
C LYS A 254 -10.44 -12.83 -20.00
N VAL A 255 -11.21 -12.12 -19.18
CA VAL A 255 -12.58 -12.50 -18.85
C VAL A 255 -13.36 -12.21 -20.11
N GLU A 256 -14.04 -13.22 -20.64
CA GLU A 256 -14.91 -13.03 -21.79
C GLU A 256 -15.93 -11.94 -21.46
N ALA A 257 -16.20 -11.05 -22.42
CA ALA A 257 -17.06 -9.89 -22.19
C ALA A 257 -18.45 -10.28 -21.65
N ALA A 258 -18.98 -11.43 -22.10
CA ALA A 258 -20.27 -11.96 -21.69
C ALA A 258 -20.32 -12.37 -20.20
N ASP A 259 -19.24 -12.96 -19.67
CA ASP A 259 -19.19 -13.36 -18.25
C ASP A 259 -19.10 -12.14 -17.33
N LEU A 260 -18.38 -11.12 -17.78
CA LEU A 260 -18.29 -9.85 -17.08
C LEU A 260 -19.67 -9.16 -17.01
N GLU A 261 -20.39 -9.05 -18.12
CA GLU A 261 -21.72 -8.41 -18.12
C GLU A 261 -22.71 -9.10 -17.18
N LYS A 262 -22.73 -10.44 -17.18
CA LYS A 262 -23.52 -11.23 -16.23
C LYS A 262 -23.13 -10.93 -14.79
N GLN A 263 -21.83 -10.83 -14.50
CA GLN A 263 -21.34 -10.50 -13.16
C GLN A 263 -21.77 -9.08 -12.73
N LEU A 264 -21.66 -8.09 -13.62
CA LEU A 264 -22.09 -6.71 -13.33
C LEU A 264 -23.61 -6.63 -13.10
N ALA A 265 -24.41 -7.33 -13.91
CA ALA A 265 -25.86 -7.41 -13.75
C ALA A 265 -26.25 -8.07 -12.42
N LYS A 266 -25.56 -9.16 -12.04
CA LYS A 266 -25.75 -9.83 -10.76
C LYS A 266 -25.50 -8.87 -9.59
N ILE A 267 -24.39 -8.12 -9.61
CA ILE A 267 -24.07 -7.15 -8.54
C ILE A 267 -25.14 -6.05 -8.46
N LYS A 268 -25.58 -5.51 -9.61
CA LYS A 268 -26.65 -4.50 -9.64
C LYS A 268 -27.96 -5.02 -9.06
N MET A 269 -28.30 -6.29 -9.29
CA MET A 269 -29.49 -6.93 -8.75
C MET A 269 -29.35 -7.22 -7.25
N GLU A 270 -28.22 -7.83 -6.84
CA GLU A 270 -27.92 -8.21 -5.45
C GLU A 270 -27.97 -7.02 -4.49
N PHE A 271 -27.50 -5.86 -4.93
CA PHE A 271 -27.47 -4.63 -4.15
C PHE A 271 -28.59 -3.63 -4.51
N GLU A 272 -29.60 -4.07 -5.27
CA GLU A 272 -30.75 -3.25 -5.70
C GLU A 272 -30.35 -1.88 -6.28
N LEU A 273 -29.28 -1.84 -7.07
CA LEU A 273 -28.70 -0.59 -7.57
C LEU A 273 -29.55 0.02 -8.69
N GLY A 274 -30.09 -0.79 -9.60
CA GLY A 274 -30.90 -0.30 -10.74
C GLY A 274 -30.16 0.78 -11.55
N ASP A 275 -30.84 1.91 -11.80
CA ASP A 275 -30.32 3.08 -12.50
C ASP A 275 -29.73 4.16 -11.57
N LYS A 276 -29.42 3.81 -10.31
CA LYS A 276 -28.79 4.72 -9.36
C LYS A 276 -27.37 5.07 -9.81
N ILE A 277 -26.92 6.25 -9.42
CA ILE A 277 -25.52 6.67 -9.48
C ILE A 277 -24.77 5.95 -8.35
N ILE A 278 -23.73 5.21 -8.72
CA ILE A 278 -23.00 4.33 -7.80
C ILE A 278 -21.66 4.94 -7.44
N GLY A 279 -21.44 5.20 -6.16
CA GLY A 279 -20.12 5.54 -5.61
C GLY A 279 -19.42 4.30 -5.06
N VAL A 280 -18.09 4.26 -5.10
CA VAL A 280 -17.30 3.19 -4.45
C VAL A 280 -16.13 3.72 -3.65
N GLY A 281 -15.88 3.13 -2.49
CA GLY A 281 -14.65 3.29 -1.71
C GLY A 281 -14.10 1.91 -1.35
N VAL A 282 -12.79 1.72 -1.50
CA VAL A 282 -12.13 0.43 -1.27
C VAL A 282 -10.92 0.68 -0.39
N ASP A 283 -10.96 0.19 0.85
CA ASP A 283 -9.89 0.44 1.81
C ASP A 283 -9.69 -0.73 2.76
N ARG A 284 -8.48 -0.81 3.33
CA ARG A 284 -8.31 -1.50 4.61
C ARG A 284 -8.92 -0.63 5.71
N ILE A 285 -9.50 -1.23 6.74
CA ILE A 285 -9.91 -0.51 7.95
C ILE A 285 -8.63 -0.06 8.65
N ASP A 286 -8.26 1.19 8.45
CA ASP A 286 -7.04 1.83 8.92
C ASP A 286 -7.34 3.33 9.08
N TYR A 287 -6.91 3.92 10.19
CA TYR A 287 -7.22 5.31 10.53
C TYR A 287 -6.63 6.31 9.53
N THR A 288 -5.70 5.87 8.69
CA THR A 288 -5.15 6.67 7.59
C THR A 288 -6.12 6.87 6.42
N LYS A 289 -7.18 6.06 6.31
CA LYS A 289 -8.02 6.00 5.10
C LYS A 289 -9.19 6.97 5.08
N GLY A 290 -9.41 7.68 6.17
CA GLY A 290 -10.44 8.71 6.28
C GLY A 290 -11.85 8.16 6.00
N ILE A 291 -12.15 6.95 6.46
CA ILE A 291 -13.46 6.29 6.25
C ILE A 291 -14.53 7.00 7.08
N VAL A 292 -14.20 7.44 8.29
CA VAL A 292 -15.10 8.22 9.16
C VAL A 292 -15.51 9.51 8.46
N GLU A 293 -14.53 10.29 7.98
CA GLU A 293 -14.71 11.54 7.25
C GLU A 293 -15.56 11.33 6.00
N ARG A 294 -15.35 10.22 5.29
CA ARG A 294 -16.15 9.84 4.12
C ARG A 294 -17.61 9.61 4.46
N VAL A 295 -17.89 8.86 5.52
CA VAL A 295 -19.27 8.59 5.96
C VAL A 295 -19.96 9.89 6.39
N LEU A 296 -19.23 10.79 7.07
CA LEU A 296 -19.71 12.12 7.44
C LEU A 296 -19.98 13.01 6.22
N ALA A 297 -19.12 12.99 5.20
CA ALA A 297 -19.32 13.75 3.97
C ALA A 297 -20.48 13.23 3.13
N ILE A 298 -20.70 11.91 3.08
CA ILE A 298 -21.87 11.32 2.44
C ILE A 298 -23.16 11.71 3.17
N ASP A 299 -23.16 11.67 4.51
CA ASP A 299 -24.27 12.18 5.32
C ASP A 299 -24.56 13.64 5.00
N ARG A 300 -23.52 14.47 4.96
CA ARG A 300 -23.62 15.90 4.66
C ARG A 300 -24.13 16.17 3.24
N PHE A 301 -23.66 15.39 2.26
CA PHE A 301 -24.13 15.44 0.88
C PHE A 301 -25.65 15.23 0.80
N PHE A 302 -26.20 14.24 1.50
CA PHE A 302 -27.64 13.98 1.50
C PHE A 302 -28.48 15.00 2.28
N GLU A 303 -27.90 15.66 3.29
CA GLU A 303 -28.54 16.81 3.95
C GLU A 303 -28.63 18.03 3.02
N LYS A 304 -27.51 18.36 2.37
CA LYS A 304 -27.39 19.55 1.53
C LYS A 304 -28.11 19.39 0.19
N TYR A 305 -28.15 18.17 -0.33
CA TYR A 305 -28.70 17.84 -1.64
C TYR A 305 -29.72 16.68 -1.57
N PRO A 306 -30.87 16.89 -0.91
CA PRO A 306 -31.88 15.85 -0.70
C PRO A 306 -32.46 15.29 -2.00
N GLN A 307 -32.35 16.01 -3.13
CA GLN A 307 -32.77 15.54 -4.45
C GLN A 307 -32.03 14.29 -4.96
N TYR A 308 -30.90 13.92 -4.33
CA TYR A 308 -30.13 12.72 -4.65
C TYR A 308 -30.46 11.51 -3.76
N LYS A 309 -31.32 11.68 -2.74
CA LYS A 309 -31.84 10.54 -1.98
C LYS A 309 -32.55 9.58 -2.94
N LYS A 310 -32.33 8.27 -2.77
CA LYS A 310 -32.77 7.18 -3.67
C LYS A 310 -32.16 7.19 -5.08
N LYS A 311 -31.37 8.21 -5.46
CA LYS A 311 -30.67 8.29 -6.74
C LYS A 311 -29.18 7.96 -6.64
N VAL A 312 -28.56 8.18 -5.47
CA VAL A 312 -27.15 7.87 -5.22
C VAL A 312 -27.06 6.77 -4.17
N THR A 313 -26.20 5.78 -4.40
CA THR A 313 -25.81 4.78 -3.40
C THR A 313 -24.30 4.65 -3.38
N PHE A 314 -23.71 4.66 -2.19
CA PHE A 314 -22.28 4.49 -1.99
C PHE A 314 -21.97 3.07 -1.49
N ILE A 315 -21.01 2.39 -2.10
CA ILE A 315 -20.54 1.07 -1.69
C ILE A 315 -19.18 1.23 -1.01
N GLN A 316 -19.13 0.97 0.29
CA GLN A 316 -17.88 0.92 1.05
C GLN A 316 -17.42 -0.53 1.18
N MET A 317 -16.34 -0.89 0.48
CA MET A 317 -15.64 -2.16 0.65
C MET A 317 -14.52 -1.96 1.66
N ALA A 318 -14.59 -2.65 2.79
CA ALA A 318 -13.67 -2.45 3.91
C ALA A 318 -13.06 -3.79 4.35
N ALA A 319 -11.75 -3.94 4.16
CA ALA A 319 -11.01 -5.12 4.59
C ALA A 319 -10.51 -4.94 6.03
N PRO A 320 -10.91 -5.81 6.99
CA PRO A 320 -10.36 -5.78 8.34
C PRO A 320 -8.82 -5.85 8.33
N SER A 321 -8.16 -5.13 9.22
CA SER A 321 -6.70 -5.09 9.28
C SER A 321 -6.21 -4.92 10.71
N ARG A 322 -5.16 -5.65 11.09
CA ARG A 322 -4.45 -5.50 12.39
C ARG A 322 -5.39 -5.54 13.60
N VAL A 323 -6.37 -6.45 13.59
CA VAL A 323 -7.46 -6.53 14.58
C VAL A 323 -6.99 -6.74 16.03
N HIS A 324 -5.76 -7.22 16.23
CA HIS A 324 -5.15 -7.36 17.56
C HIS A 324 -4.71 -6.03 18.19
N ILE A 325 -4.62 -4.96 17.40
CA ILE A 325 -4.26 -3.62 17.89
C ILE A 325 -5.54 -2.90 18.31
N LYS A 326 -5.61 -2.50 19.59
CA LYS A 326 -6.81 -1.87 20.18
C LYS A 326 -7.34 -0.70 19.34
N ARG A 327 -6.46 0.19 18.86
CA ARG A 327 -6.86 1.35 18.04
C ARG A 327 -7.61 0.97 16.75
N TYR A 328 -7.23 -0.14 16.12
CA TYR A 328 -7.89 -0.63 14.89
C TYR A 328 -9.23 -1.30 15.22
N HIS A 329 -9.29 -2.04 16.33
CA HIS A 329 -10.54 -2.58 16.84
C HIS A 329 -11.55 -1.45 17.15
N ASP A 330 -11.14 -0.44 17.91
CA ASP A 330 -11.98 0.71 18.26
C ASP A 330 -12.46 1.46 17.00
N LEU A 331 -11.56 1.67 16.02
CA LEU A 331 -11.92 2.31 14.74
C LEU A 331 -12.98 1.51 13.97
N MET A 332 -12.86 0.19 13.96
CA MET A 332 -13.83 -0.67 13.27
C MET A 332 -15.22 -0.54 13.91
N SER A 333 -15.30 -0.56 15.24
CA SER A 333 -16.56 -0.31 15.96
C SER A 333 -17.12 1.07 15.66
N GLU A 334 -16.28 2.11 15.66
CA GLU A 334 -16.66 3.48 15.32
C GLU A 334 -17.26 3.59 13.91
N ILE A 335 -16.62 2.97 12.91
CA ILE A 335 -17.11 2.96 11.52
C ILE A 335 -18.43 2.20 11.41
N ASP A 336 -18.53 1.03 12.04
CA ASP A 336 -19.74 0.20 12.02
C ASP A 336 -20.94 0.98 12.58
N GLU A 337 -20.80 1.55 13.77
CA GLU A 337 -21.83 2.36 14.44
C GLU A 337 -22.19 3.61 13.63
N LEU A 338 -21.19 4.30 13.08
CA LEU A 338 -21.42 5.51 12.30
C LEU A 338 -22.19 5.21 11.01
N ILE A 339 -21.80 4.18 10.26
CA ILE A 339 -22.49 3.77 9.04
C ILE A 339 -23.93 3.37 9.35
N GLU A 340 -24.16 2.59 10.39
CA GLU A 340 -25.51 2.23 10.82
C GLU A 340 -26.34 3.49 11.12
N LYS A 341 -25.83 4.38 11.97
CA LYS A 341 -26.50 5.63 12.33
C LYS A 341 -26.84 6.50 11.12
N LYS A 342 -25.91 6.65 10.17
CA LYS A 342 -26.14 7.47 8.97
C LYS A 342 -27.06 6.80 7.95
N ASN A 343 -27.02 5.47 7.84
CA ASN A 343 -28.00 4.72 7.06
C ASN A 343 -29.40 4.90 7.63
N TRP A 344 -29.61 4.69 8.94
CA TRP A 344 -30.91 4.89 9.60
C TRP A 344 -31.49 6.29 9.38
N LYS A 345 -30.65 7.32 9.42
CA LYS A 345 -31.07 8.71 9.22
C LYS A 345 -31.66 8.99 7.82
N HIS A 346 -31.18 8.31 6.78
CA HIS A 346 -31.52 8.64 5.40
C HIS A 346 -32.26 7.54 4.65
N MET A 347 -32.21 6.29 5.11
CA MET A 347 -32.84 5.17 4.44
C MET A 347 -34.33 5.40 4.21
N ASP A 348 -34.83 4.88 3.09
CA ASP A 348 -36.23 5.00 2.68
C ASP A 348 -36.64 3.71 1.96
N GLY A 349 -37.56 2.95 2.56
CA GLY A 349 -37.88 1.60 2.13
C GLY A 349 -36.65 0.69 2.10
N ASN A 350 -36.40 0.05 0.95
CA ASN A 350 -35.24 -0.83 0.77
C ASN A 350 -33.95 -0.08 0.40
N TRP A 351 -34.03 1.22 0.07
CA TRP A 351 -32.85 1.98 -0.32
C TRP A 351 -31.99 2.33 0.90
N LYS A 352 -30.70 1.96 0.82
CA LYS A 352 -29.66 2.37 1.77
C LYS A 352 -28.70 3.34 1.08
N PRO A 353 -28.32 4.46 1.73
CA PRO A 353 -27.33 5.38 1.18
C PRO A 353 -25.93 4.76 1.13
N ILE A 354 -25.56 3.94 2.13
CA ILE A 354 -24.25 3.29 2.22
C ILE A 354 -24.42 1.77 2.34
N ILE A 355 -23.93 1.04 1.36
CA ILE A 355 -23.79 -0.42 1.39
C ILE A 355 -22.38 -0.72 1.89
N TYR A 356 -22.28 -1.30 3.09
CA TYR A 356 -21.01 -1.57 3.74
C TYR A 356 -20.68 -3.06 3.70
N LEU A 357 -19.62 -3.38 2.97
CA LEU A 357 -19.15 -4.74 2.75
C LEU A 357 -17.84 -4.95 3.51
N LYS A 358 -17.93 -5.54 4.71
CA LYS A 358 -16.80 -5.76 5.61
C LYS A 358 -16.24 -7.17 5.47
N LYS A 359 -15.29 -7.36 4.55
CA LYS A 359 -14.52 -8.62 4.39
C LYS A 359 -13.24 -8.37 3.59
N HIS A 360 -12.36 -9.36 3.51
CA HIS A 360 -11.27 -9.33 2.53
C HIS A 360 -11.82 -9.59 1.12
N PHE A 361 -11.37 -8.80 0.15
CA PHE A 361 -11.71 -8.95 -1.26
C PHE A 361 -10.45 -9.19 -2.07
N SER A 362 -10.53 -10.11 -3.01
CA SER A 362 -9.56 -10.27 -4.09
C SER A 362 -9.66 -9.13 -5.11
N ALA A 363 -8.62 -8.93 -5.91
CA ALA A 363 -8.65 -7.95 -7.00
C ALA A 363 -9.78 -8.26 -8.01
N GLU A 364 -10.03 -9.54 -8.24
CA GLU A 364 -11.10 -10.05 -9.10
C GLU A 364 -12.50 -9.73 -8.54
N GLU A 365 -12.67 -9.72 -7.21
CA GLU A 365 -13.93 -9.32 -6.57
C GLU A 365 -14.14 -7.80 -6.59
N ILE A 366 -13.07 -6.99 -6.52
CA ILE A 366 -13.15 -5.52 -6.50
C ILE A 366 -13.41 -4.96 -7.92
N MET A 367 -12.78 -5.54 -8.94
CA MET A 367 -12.81 -5.03 -10.32
C MET A 367 -14.24 -4.77 -10.87
N PRO A 368 -15.24 -5.64 -10.64
CA PRO A 368 -16.62 -5.36 -11.05
C PRO A 368 -17.21 -4.08 -10.42
N PHE A 369 -16.90 -3.80 -9.14
CA PHE A 369 -17.37 -2.60 -8.46
C PHE A 369 -16.75 -1.34 -9.06
N TYR A 370 -15.45 -1.35 -9.38
CA TYR A 370 -14.83 -0.23 -10.11
C TYR A 370 -15.50 0.01 -11.47
N LYS A 371 -15.87 -1.06 -12.19
CA LYS A 371 -16.51 -0.94 -13.50
C LYS A 371 -17.91 -0.31 -13.42
N ILE A 372 -18.75 -0.73 -12.49
CA ILE A 372 -20.11 -0.17 -12.34
C ILE A 372 -20.14 1.21 -11.70
N ALA A 373 -19.13 1.60 -10.89
CA ALA A 373 -19.18 2.82 -10.10
C ALA A 373 -19.02 4.10 -10.95
N ASP A 374 -19.97 5.01 -10.89
CA ASP A 374 -19.94 6.34 -11.50
C ASP A 374 -18.93 7.28 -10.84
N PHE A 375 -18.55 7.03 -9.59
CA PHE A 375 -17.43 7.71 -8.97
C PHE A 375 -16.71 6.83 -7.95
N CYS A 376 -15.42 7.09 -7.75
CA CYS A 376 -14.64 6.48 -6.69
C CYS A 376 -14.15 7.55 -5.72
N ILE A 377 -14.26 7.27 -4.42
CA ILE A 377 -13.75 8.14 -3.36
C ILE A 377 -12.52 7.50 -2.73
N VAL A 378 -11.41 8.24 -2.77
CA VAL A 378 -10.18 7.94 -2.04
C VAL A 378 -9.92 9.09 -1.08
N SER A 379 -10.31 8.92 0.18
CA SER A 379 -10.32 9.98 1.19
C SER A 379 -9.24 9.85 2.26
N SER A 380 -8.10 9.24 1.91
CA SER A 380 -7.02 9.03 2.88
C SER A 380 -6.54 10.34 3.48
N LEU A 381 -6.37 10.38 4.80
CA LEU A 381 -5.92 11.52 5.58
C LEU A 381 -4.42 11.77 5.39
N ASP A 382 -3.64 10.69 5.22
CA ASP A 382 -2.24 10.71 4.82
C ASP A 382 -1.92 9.35 4.19
N ASP A 383 -1.37 9.31 2.98
CA ASP A 383 -1.07 8.07 2.26
C ASP A 383 0.13 8.24 1.34
N GLY A 384 1.09 7.31 1.43
CA GLY A 384 2.33 7.36 0.66
C GLY A 384 2.09 7.43 -0.86
N MET A 385 1.06 6.75 -1.36
CA MET A 385 0.65 6.80 -2.77
C MET A 385 -0.85 6.61 -2.96
N ASN A 386 -1.44 5.56 -2.40
CA ASN A 386 -2.78 5.04 -2.71
C ASN A 386 -2.93 4.42 -4.12
N LEU A 387 -2.85 3.08 -4.19
CA LEU A 387 -3.00 2.34 -5.44
C LEU A 387 -4.47 2.16 -5.88
N VAL A 388 -5.44 2.22 -4.97
CA VAL A 388 -6.88 2.10 -5.28
C VAL A 388 -7.31 3.17 -6.28
N ALA A 389 -6.80 4.40 -6.13
CA ALA A 389 -7.00 5.48 -7.10
C ALA A 389 -6.56 5.07 -8.53
N LYS A 390 -5.35 4.51 -8.65
CA LYS A 390 -4.78 4.08 -9.93
C LYS A 390 -5.45 2.84 -10.49
N GLU A 391 -5.90 1.91 -9.64
CA GLU A 391 -6.68 0.73 -10.02
C GLU A 391 -8.04 1.14 -10.59
N TYR A 392 -8.75 2.06 -9.95
CA TYR A 392 -10.03 2.58 -10.44
C TYR A 392 -9.87 3.22 -11.82
N VAL A 393 -8.91 4.13 -11.98
CA VAL A 393 -8.58 4.76 -13.27
C VAL A 393 -8.26 3.71 -14.34
N SER A 394 -7.47 2.69 -13.97
CA SER A 394 -7.11 1.59 -14.87
C SER A 394 -8.31 0.72 -15.28
N ALA A 395 -9.29 0.55 -14.40
CA ALA A 395 -10.51 -0.23 -14.67
C ALA A 395 -11.48 0.47 -15.64
N LYS A 396 -11.45 1.81 -15.71
CA LYS A 396 -12.36 2.64 -16.53
C LYS A 396 -11.99 2.74 -18.01
N LYS A 397 -11.97 1.59 -18.70
CA LYS A 397 -11.62 1.50 -20.14
C LYS A 397 -12.60 2.22 -21.06
N ASN A 398 -13.86 2.35 -20.64
CA ASN A 398 -14.90 3.10 -21.36
C ASN A 398 -14.85 4.61 -21.11
N LEU A 399 -13.80 5.10 -20.41
CA LEU A 399 -13.62 6.50 -20.03
C LEU A 399 -14.77 7.07 -19.19
N SER A 400 -15.53 6.20 -18.52
CA SER A 400 -16.61 6.64 -17.62
C SER A 400 -16.10 6.83 -16.20
N GLY A 401 -16.91 7.52 -15.40
CA GLY A 401 -16.71 7.68 -13.97
C GLY A 401 -15.79 8.84 -13.58
N VAL A 402 -15.76 9.14 -12.29
CA VAL A 402 -15.02 10.27 -11.71
C VAL A 402 -14.20 9.79 -10.52
N LEU A 403 -12.95 10.22 -10.43
CA LEU A 403 -12.12 10.00 -9.24
C LEU A 403 -12.19 11.23 -8.33
N ILE A 404 -12.63 11.04 -7.08
CA ILE A 404 -12.57 12.02 -6.00
C ILE A 404 -11.40 11.61 -5.09
N LEU A 405 -10.36 12.44 -5.02
CA LEU A 405 -9.05 12.05 -4.48
C LEU A 405 -8.56 13.04 -3.42
N SER A 406 -8.25 12.55 -2.24
CA SER A 406 -7.62 13.36 -1.20
C SER A 406 -6.28 13.91 -1.68
N GLN A 407 -6.07 15.21 -1.48
CA GLN A 407 -4.80 15.89 -1.78
C GLN A 407 -3.62 15.40 -0.93
N PHE A 408 -3.89 14.65 0.14
CA PHE A 408 -2.87 14.06 1.04
C PHE A 408 -2.45 12.65 0.63
N THR A 409 -2.71 12.26 -0.62
CA THR A 409 -2.20 11.02 -1.21
C THR A 409 -1.05 11.31 -2.16
N GLY A 410 -0.06 10.42 -2.24
CA GLY A 410 0.98 10.53 -3.27
C GLY A 410 0.40 10.49 -4.70
N ALA A 411 -0.70 9.76 -4.93
CA ALA A 411 -1.36 9.68 -6.23
C ALA A 411 -1.94 11.02 -6.69
N ALA A 412 -2.29 11.93 -5.78
CA ALA A 412 -2.76 13.27 -6.14
C ALA A 412 -1.72 14.10 -6.90
N ARG A 413 -0.42 13.75 -6.78
CA ARG A 413 0.66 14.40 -7.54
C ARG A 413 0.69 14.00 -9.00
N GLU A 414 0.16 12.81 -9.34
CA GLU A 414 0.10 12.30 -10.71
C GLU A 414 -1.30 12.41 -11.32
N LEU A 415 -2.35 12.26 -10.52
CA LEU A 415 -3.74 12.26 -10.96
C LEU A 415 -4.39 13.65 -10.76
N THR A 416 -3.85 14.66 -11.44
CA THR A 416 -4.28 16.06 -11.29
C THR A 416 -5.66 16.36 -11.86
N ASP A 417 -6.16 15.52 -12.78
CA ASP A 417 -7.50 15.62 -13.34
C ASP A 417 -8.60 15.02 -12.45
N ALA A 418 -8.24 14.39 -11.32
CA ALA A 418 -9.19 14.00 -10.28
C ALA A 418 -9.82 15.24 -9.62
N ILE A 419 -11.00 15.07 -9.00
CA ILE A 419 -11.53 16.09 -8.09
C ILE A 419 -10.74 15.99 -6.79
N GLN A 420 -9.73 16.85 -6.65
CA GLN A 420 -8.91 16.89 -5.45
C GLN A 420 -9.59 17.70 -4.35
N PHE A 421 -9.53 17.20 -3.12
CA PHE A 421 -10.19 17.82 -1.98
C PHE A 421 -9.40 17.60 -0.68
N ASN A 422 -9.71 18.43 0.32
CA ASN A 422 -9.26 18.24 1.70
C ASN A 422 -10.23 17.31 2.46
N PRO A 423 -9.84 16.07 2.85
CA PRO A 423 -10.73 15.16 3.59
C PRO A 423 -11.13 15.63 4.99
N TYR A 424 -10.42 16.60 5.58
CA TYR A 424 -10.81 17.20 6.86
C TYR A 424 -11.94 18.24 6.70
N ALA A 425 -12.19 18.72 5.49
CA ALA A 425 -13.23 19.70 5.20
C ALA A 425 -14.50 19.00 4.71
N ILE A 426 -15.36 18.56 5.63
CA ILE A 426 -16.58 17.79 5.33
C ILE A 426 -17.51 18.51 4.33
N GLU A 427 -17.60 19.84 4.40
CA GLU A 427 -18.37 20.65 3.44
C GLU A 427 -17.81 20.60 2.02
N GLU A 428 -16.50 20.76 1.89
CA GLU A 428 -15.78 20.68 0.60
C GLU A 428 -15.91 19.26 0.03
N PHE A 429 -15.80 18.25 0.89
CA PHE A 429 -15.94 16.85 0.49
C PHE A 429 -17.35 16.54 -0.02
N ALA A 430 -18.40 17.01 0.66
CA ALA A 430 -19.77 16.89 0.16
C ALA A 430 -19.96 17.61 -1.20
N GLU A 431 -19.31 18.75 -1.41
CA GLU A 431 -19.32 19.46 -2.70
C GLU A 431 -18.59 18.69 -3.80
N ALA A 432 -17.47 18.04 -3.47
CA ALA A 432 -16.74 17.17 -4.40
C ALA A 432 -17.61 15.99 -4.87
N ILE A 433 -18.40 15.40 -3.96
CA ILE A 433 -19.37 14.35 -4.31
C ILE A 433 -20.43 14.89 -5.27
N LYS A 434 -21.01 16.06 -4.98
CA LYS A 434 -21.98 16.69 -5.89
C LYS A 434 -21.37 16.97 -7.26
N THR A 435 -20.16 17.52 -7.29
CA THR A 435 -19.44 17.81 -8.54
C THR A 435 -19.26 16.55 -9.37
N ALA A 436 -18.86 15.42 -8.76
CA ALA A 436 -18.73 14.14 -9.47
C ALA A 436 -20.06 13.64 -10.04
N VAL A 437 -21.15 13.76 -9.26
CA VAL A 437 -22.49 13.35 -9.65
C VAL A 437 -23.00 14.17 -10.84
N GLU A 438 -22.82 15.49 -10.81
CA GLU A 438 -23.32 16.42 -11.84
C GLU A 438 -22.38 16.58 -13.04
N MET A 439 -21.14 16.08 -12.97
CA MET A 439 -20.14 16.32 -14.01
C MET A 439 -20.62 15.84 -15.40
N PRO A 440 -20.55 16.70 -16.44
CA PRO A 440 -20.93 16.35 -17.80
C PRO A 440 -20.10 15.18 -18.36
N ILE A 441 -20.71 14.36 -19.22
CA ILE A 441 -20.09 13.15 -19.79
C ILE A 441 -18.78 13.47 -20.52
N GLU A 442 -18.72 14.57 -21.27
CA GLU A 442 -17.52 14.96 -22.02
C GLU A 442 -16.36 15.36 -21.10
N GLU A 443 -16.67 16.00 -19.97
CA GLU A 443 -15.65 16.30 -18.96
C GLU A 443 -15.16 15.03 -18.24
N LYS A 444 -16.08 14.11 -17.90
CA LYS A 444 -15.74 12.79 -17.32
C LYS A 444 -14.75 12.04 -18.21
N LYS A 445 -15.07 11.93 -19.51
CA LYS A 445 -14.23 11.24 -20.50
C LYS A 445 -12.84 11.87 -20.58
N LYS A 446 -12.77 13.19 -20.74
CA LYS A 446 -11.50 13.92 -20.86
C LYS A 446 -10.60 13.72 -19.64
N ARG A 447 -11.13 13.90 -18.43
CA ARG A 447 -10.38 13.70 -17.19
C ARG A 447 -9.91 12.26 -17.04
N MET A 448 -10.78 11.29 -17.32
CA MET A 448 -10.45 9.88 -17.22
C MET A 448 -9.40 9.46 -18.25
N GLU A 449 -9.47 9.95 -19.49
CA GLU A 449 -8.48 9.70 -20.54
C GLU A 449 -7.08 10.18 -20.13
N ASN A 450 -6.97 11.41 -19.65
CA ASN A 450 -5.71 11.97 -19.18
C ASN A 450 -5.12 11.15 -18.02
N MET A 451 -5.91 10.86 -16.99
CA MET A 451 -5.46 10.06 -15.85
C MET A 451 -5.03 8.65 -16.28
N ARG A 452 -5.74 8.03 -17.22
CA ARG A 452 -5.37 6.71 -17.76
C ARG A 452 -4.05 6.75 -18.52
N LYS A 453 -3.78 7.82 -19.28
CA LYS A 453 -2.49 8.01 -19.96
C LYS A 453 -1.35 8.08 -18.93
N VAL A 454 -1.52 8.86 -17.86
CA VAL A 454 -0.54 8.95 -16.77
C VAL A 454 -0.27 7.58 -16.15
N VAL A 455 -1.32 6.82 -15.77
CA VAL A 455 -1.14 5.49 -15.16
C VAL A 455 -0.52 4.47 -16.14
N ALA A 456 -0.82 4.56 -17.43
CA ALA A 456 -0.24 3.70 -18.45
C ALA A 456 1.26 3.98 -18.65
N GLU A 457 1.66 5.26 -18.69
CA GLU A 457 3.05 5.70 -18.84
C GLU A 457 3.87 5.45 -17.58
N ASN A 458 3.31 5.75 -16.40
CA ASN A 458 3.92 5.53 -15.09
C ASN A 458 3.35 4.25 -14.48
N ASN A 459 3.57 3.11 -15.13
CA ASN A 459 3.11 1.81 -14.63
C ASN A 459 4.14 1.13 -13.71
N ILE A 460 3.77 -0.02 -13.15
CA ILE A 460 4.64 -0.74 -12.22
C ILE A 460 6.00 -1.16 -12.79
N TYR A 461 6.08 -1.47 -14.09
CA TYR A 461 7.32 -1.85 -14.74
C TYR A 461 8.26 -0.67 -14.90
N ARG A 462 7.73 0.53 -15.16
CA ARG A 462 8.52 1.77 -15.18
C ARG A 462 9.06 2.10 -13.79
N TRP A 463 8.26 1.94 -12.73
CA TRP A 463 8.72 2.11 -11.35
C TRP A 463 9.91 1.19 -11.04
N ALA A 464 9.75 -0.10 -11.32
CA ALA A 464 10.80 -1.10 -11.12
C ALA A 464 12.07 -0.80 -11.94
N GLY A 465 11.89 -0.55 -13.24
CA GLY A 465 12.96 -0.27 -14.17
C GLY A 465 13.74 0.98 -13.80
N SER A 466 13.09 2.02 -13.28
CA SER A 466 13.75 3.25 -12.83
C SER A 466 14.65 3.00 -11.62
N ILE A 467 14.17 2.25 -10.63
CA ILE A 467 14.96 1.90 -9.42
C ILE A 467 16.18 1.06 -9.81
N ILE A 468 15.96 0.02 -10.63
CA ILE A 468 17.04 -0.86 -11.10
C ILE A 468 18.06 -0.06 -11.92
N SER A 469 17.60 0.81 -12.81
CA SER A 469 18.48 1.64 -13.65
C SER A 469 19.35 2.56 -12.80
N GLU A 470 18.75 3.25 -11.81
CA GLU A 470 19.49 4.08 -10.86
C GLU A 470 20.56 3.25 -10.15
N LEU A 471 20.20 2.09 -9.60
CA LEU A 471 21.14 1.23 -8.89
C LEU A 471 22.26 0.69 -9.77
N THR A 472 21.99 0.39 -11.04
CA THR A 472 23.05 0.01 -11.99
C THR A 472 23.97 1.17 -12.32
N ALA A 473 23.48 2.41 -12.39
CA ALA A 473 24.32 3.58 -12.59
C ALA A 473 25.19 3.89 -11.36
N LEU A 474 24.71 3.54 -10.16
CA LEU A 474 25.46 3.68 -8.91
C LEU A 474 26.58 2.63 -8.74
N LYS A 475 26.55 1.52 -9.48
CA LYS A 475 27.68 0.58 -9.55
C LYS A 475 28.84 1.26 -10.27
N LYS A 476 29.74 1.87 -9.50
CA LYS A 476 31.08 2.24 -9.99
C LYS A 476 31.80 0.98 -10.47
N VAL A 477 32.43 1.10 -11.64
CA VAL A 477 33.39 0.13 -12.22
C VAL A 477 34.49 -0.19 -11.22
#